data_AF-A0A4Q5PI99-F1
#
_entry.id   AF-A0A4Q5PI99-F1
#
_cell.length_a   1.000
_cell.length_b   1.000
_cell.length_c   1.000
_cell.angle_alpha   90.00
_cell.angle_beta   90.00
_cell.angle_gamma   90.00
#
_symmetry.space_group_name_H-M   'P 1'
#
loop_
_entity.id
_entity.type
_entity.pdbx_description
1 polymer ?
#
loop_
_entity_poly.entity_id
_entity_poly.type
_entity_poly.pdbx_seq_one_letter_code
_entity_poly.pdbx_strand_id
1 'polypeptide(L)'
;GEFCMGLALALQGQADVYALAADTDGIDGVEDNAGAFVGPDTLARALEKGLKLDQFLDRNDAYGYFEPLGGLVVTGPTHTNVNDFRAMLVL
;
A
#
# COMPACT_ATOMS: atom_id res chain seq x y z
N GLY A 1 -4.59 -0.45 -3.67
CA GLY A 1 -3.20 0.07 -3.48
C GLY A 1 -3.10 1.58 -3.47
N GLU A 2 -3.79 2.27 -4.38
CA GLU A 2 -3.71 3.74 -4.58
C GLU A 2 -3.91 4.58 -3.32
N PHE A 3 -4.89 4.20 -2.48
CA PHE A 3 -5.09 4.86 -1.19
C PHE A 3 -3.84 4.87 -0.31
N CYS A 4 -3.09 3.76 -0.28
CA CYS A 4 -1.85 3.67 0.48
C CYS A 4 -0.76 4.56 -0.12
N MET A 5 -0.67 4.71 -1.44
CA MET A 5 0.25 5.68 -2.05
C MET A 5 -0.10 7.13 -1.69
N GLY A 6 -1.39 7.49 -1.79
CA GLY A 6 -1.86 8.81 -1.37
C GLY A 6 -1.63 9.08 0.12
N LEU A 7 -1.80 8.06 0.96
CA LEU A 7 -1.54 8.16 2.39
C LEU A 7 -0.04 8.28 2.69
N ALA A 8 0.83 7.53 2.00
CA ALA A 8 2.28 7.68 2.11
C ALA A 8 2.71 9.11 1.73
N LEU A 9 2.12 9.67 0.67
CA LEU A 9 2.33 11.07 0.29
C LEU A 9 1.85 12.04 1.38
N ALA A 10 0.70 11.80 2.00
CA ALA A 10 0.17 12.69 3.04
C ALA A 10 0.97 12.60 4.35
N LEU A 11 1.38 11.40 4.75
CA LEU A 11 2.08 11.17 6.02
C LEU A 11 3.55 11.58 5.98
N GLN A 12 4.20 11.61 4.81
CA GLN A 12 5.61 12.00 4.67
C GLN A 12 6.56 11.29 5.65
N GLY A 13 6.29 10.01 5.97
CA GLY A 13 7.07 9.25 6.94
C GLY A 13 6.84 9.63 8.41
N GLN A 14 5.65 10.16 8.74
CA GLN A 14 5.25 10.45 10.13
C GLN A 14 5.56 9.26 11.04
N ALA A 15 6.35 9.53 12.09
CA ALA A 15 6.72 8.52 13.07
C ALA A 15 5.49 7.90 13.76
N ASP A 16 5.59 6.62 14.09
CA ASP A 16 4.59 5.85 14.85
C ASP A 16 3.20 5.74 14.21
N VAL A 17 3.05 6.13 12.94
CA VAL A 17 1.82 5.96 12.16
C VAL A 17 1.99 4.87 11.11
N TYR A 18 1.09 3.90 11.15
CA TYR A 18 1.03 2.79 10.22
C TYR A 18 -0.37 2.69 9.62
N ALA A 19 -0.47 2.18 8.40
CA ALA A 19 -1.75 1.98 7.75
C ALA A 19 -1.78 0.75 6.85
N LEU A 20 -2.98 0.22 6.66
CA LEU A 20 -3.29 -0.92 5.82
C LEU A 20 -4.57 -0.60 5.04
N ALA A 21 -4.57 -0.90 3.75
CA ALA A 21 -5.79 -1.02 2.97
C ALA A 21 -5.75 -2.34 2.20
N ALA A 22 -6.82 -3.12 2.30
CA ALA A 22 -6.97 -4.38 1.60
C ALA A 22 -8.43 -4.71 1.27
N ASP A 23 -8.67 -5.29 0.11
CA ASP A 23 -9.96 -5.74 -0.36
C ASP A 23 -10.29 -7.10 0.26
N THR A 24 -11.51 -7.23 0.77
CA THR A 24 -11.87 -8.39 1.60
C THR A 24 -12.03 -9.69 0.81
N ASP A 25 -12.15 -9.64 -0.52
CA ASP A 25 -12.12 -10.80 -1.41
C ASP A 25 -10.72 -11.33 -1.69
N GLY A 26 -9.69 -10.58 -1.27
CA GLY A 26 -8.29 -10.96 -1.38
C GLY A 26 -7.63 -10.55 -2.69
N ILE A 27 -8.31 -9.76 -3.54
CA ILE A 27 -7.84 -9.34 -4.87
C ILE A 27 -8.10 -7.84 -5.05
N ASP A 28 -7.04 -7.05 -5.20
CA ASP A 28 -7.05 -5.60 -5.44
C ASP A 28 -6.88 -5.34 -6.95
N GLY A 29 -8.00 -5.41 -7.68
CA GLY A 29 -8.03 -5.20 -9.13
C GLY A 29 -7.68 -6.45 -9.95
N VAL A 30 -6.57 -6.41 -10.69
CA VAL A 30 -6.17 -7.48 -11.65
C VAL A 30 -5.01 -8.33 -11.11
N GLU A 31 -4.36 -7.89 -10.04
CA GLU A 31 -3.14 -8.50 -9.50
C GLU A 31 -3.43 -9.44 -8.32
N ASP A 32 -2.43 -10.22 -7.90
CA ASP A 32 -2.57 -11.27 -6.87
C ASP A 32 -2.56 -10.76 -5.41
N ASN A 33 -2.48 -9.46 -5.18
CA ASN A 33 -2.48 -8.86 -3.84
C ASN A 33 -3.90 -8.46 -3.41
N ALA A 34 -4.20 -8.56 -2.12
CA ALA A 34 -5.41 -7.99 -1.53
C ALA A 34 -5.28 -6.48 -1.30
N GLY A 35 -4.06 -5.95 -1.23
CA GLY A 35 -3.84 -4.53 -0.99
C GLY A 35 -2.39 -4.20 -0.64
N ALA A 36 -2.18 -3.18 0.21
CA ALA A 36 -0.85 -2.73 0.62
C ALA A 36 -0.85 -2.13 2.03
N PHE A 37 0.33 -2.03 2.64
CA PHE A 37 0.54 -1.33 3.90
C PHE A 37 1.58 -0.21 3.77
N VAL A 38 1.49 0.77 4.68
CA VAL A 38 2.38 1.92 4.79
C VAL A 38 2.88 2.00 6.22
N GLY A 39 4.17 2.28 6.38
CA GLY A 39 4.79 2.61 7.66
C GLY A 39 5.68 3.86 7.55
N PRO A 40 6.26 4.31 8.67
CA PRO A 40 7.09 5.52 8.70
C PRO A 40 8.33 5.44 7.79
N ASP A 41 8.81 4.23 7.51
CA ASP A 41 10.00 3.95 6.70
C ASP A 41 9.71 3.73 5.21
N THR A 42 8.43 3.65 4.80
CA THR A 42 8.03 3.30 3.42
C THR A 42 8.70 4.22 2.38
N LEU A 43 8.66 5.53 2.58
CA LEU A 43 9.24 6.50 1.64
C LEU A 43 10.77 6.40 1.58
N ALA A 44 11.42 6.21 2.73
CA ALA A 44 12.87 6.10 2.80
C ALA A 44 13.35 4.85 2.05
N ARG A 45 12.68 3.71 2.28
CA ARG A 45 12.97 2.44 1.59
C ARG A 45 12.71 2.51 0.08
N ALA A 46 11.68 3.23 -0.34
CA ALA A 46 11.41 3.51 -1.75
C ALA A 46 12.54 4.33 -2.39
N LEU A 47 12.97 5.39 -1.71
CA LEU A 47 14.04 6.26 -2.19
C LEU A 47 15.37 5.50 -2.33
N GLU A 48 15.71 4.62 -1.36
CA GLU A 48 16.89 3.76 -1.42
C GLU A 48 16.91 2.84 -2.66
N LYS A 49 15.72 2.46 -3.15
CA LYS A 49 15.54 1.66 -4.36
C LYS A 49 15.36 2.51 -5.63
N GLY A 50 15.48 3.82 -5.53
CA GLY A 50 15.28 4.76 -6.65
C GLY A 50 13.82 4.91 -7.09
N LEU A 51 12.86 4.48 -6.27
CA LEU A 51 11.43 4.56 -6.55
C LEU A 51 10.89 5.90 -6.04
N LYS A 52 10.46 6.77 -6.96
CA LYS A 52 9.89 8.08 -6.61
C LYS A 52 8.37 8.02 -6.62
N LEU A 53 7.75 8.27 -5.47
CA LEU A 53 6.31 8.10 -5.25
C LEU A 53 5.45 8.91 -6.25
N ASP A 54 5.87 10.13 -6.61
CA ASP A 54 5.20 10.99 -7.58
C ASP A 54 5.05 10.31 -8.96
N GLN A 55 6.10 9.64 -9.43
CA GLN A 55 6.09 8.95 -10.72
C GLN A 55 5.13 7.77 -10.76
N PHE A 56 4.93 7.08 -9.63
CA PHE A 56 4.00 5.95 -9.53
C PHE A 56 2.56 6.43 -9.35
N LEU A 57 2.34 7.52 -8.61
CA LEU A 57 1.04 8.19 -8.50
C LEU A 57 0.54 8.69 -9.87
N ASP A 58 1.40 9.36 -10.66
CA ASP A 58 1.05 9.86 -11.99
C ASP A 58 0.66 8.73 -12.97
N ARG A 59 1.17 7.51 -12.72
CA ARG A 59 0.94 6.33 -13.53
C ARG A 59 -0.17 5.42 -13.00
N ASN A 60 -0.77 5.72 -11.84
CA ASN A 60 -1.67 4.83 -11.10
C ASN A 60 -1.07 3.42 -10.94
N ASP A 61 0.20 3.37 -10.52
CA ASP A 61 1.00 2.15 -10.42
C ASP A 61 1.34 1.83 -8.96
N ALA A 62 0.30 1.63 -8.13
CA ALA A 62 0.48 1.21 -6.73
C ALA A 62 1.21 -0.13 -6.59
N TYR A 63 0.90 -1.08 -7.46
CA TYR A 63 1.49 -2.42 -7.42
C TYR A 63 3.02 -2.34 -7.61
N GLY A 64 3.48 -1.69 -8.68
CA GLY A 64 4.90 -1.52 -8.97
C GLY A 64 5.65 -0.69 -7.93
N TYR A 65 4.95 0.17 -7.16
CA TYR A 65 5.54 0.90 -6.04
C TYR A 65 5.76 0.01 -4.82
N PHE A 66 4.77 -0.80 -4.43
CA PHE A 66 4.80 -1.57 -3.18
C PHE A 66 5.45 -2.95 -3.33
N GLU A 67 5.42 -3.58 -4.50
CA GLU A 67 6.03 -4.89 -4.74
C GLU A 67 7.55 -4.91 -4.39
N PRO A 68 8.38 -3.97 -4.86
CA PRO A 68 9.82 -3.99 -4.57
C PRO A 68 10.13 -3.68 -3.10
N LEU A 69 9.15 -3.14 -2.37
CA LEU A 69 9.21 -2.84 -0.94
C LEU A 69 8.74 -4.02 -0.08
N GLY A 70 8.15 -5.07 -0.66
CA GLY A 70 7.42 -6.08 0.11
C GLY A 70 6.26 -5.46 0.90
N GLY A 71 5.69 -4.36 0.39
CA GLY A 71 4.58 -3.61 1.00
C GLY A 71 3.20 -4.15 0.62
N LEU A 72 3.14 -5.17 -0.24
CA LEU A 72 1.90 -5.80 -0.68
C LEU A 72 1.33 -6.70 0.42
N VAL A 73 0.01 -6.68 0.54
CA VAL A 73 -0.76 -7.57 1.40
C VAL A 73 -1.30 -8.69 0.53
N VAL A 74 -0.88 -9.93 0.76
CA VAL A 74 -1.30 -11.09 -0.02
C VAL A 74 -1.99 -12.08 0.93
N THR A 75 -3.30 -12.24 0.77
CA THR A 75 -4.11 -13.19 1.56
C THR A 75 -4.46 -14.44 0.76
N GLY A 76 -4.39 -14.37 -0.58
CA GLY A 76 -5.10 -15.28 -1.47
C GLY A 76 -6.62 -15.02 -1.47
N PRO A 77 -7.39 -15.74 -2.31
CA PRO A 77 -8.83 -15.57 -2.40
C PRO A 77 -9.51 -15.95 -1.08
N THR A 78 -10.25 -15.02 -0.49
CA THR A 78 -10.96 -15.26 0.78
C THR A 78 -12.36 -15.85 0.56
N HIS A 79 -12.84 -15.82 -0.69
CA HIS A 79 -14.19 -16.24 -1.10
C HIS A 79 -15.34 -15.49 -0.42
N THR A 80 -15.08 -14.29 0.10
CA THR A 80 -16.11 -13.38 0.62
C THR A 80 -15.80 -11.95 0.19
N ASN A 81 -16.80 -11.15 -0.16
CA ASN A 81 -16.60 -9.75 -0.50
C ASN A 81 -17.56 -8.87 0.31
N VAL A 82 -16.99 -8.05 1.21
CA VAL A 82 -17.69 -6.98 1.95
C VAL A 82 -17.05 -5.61 1.68
N ASN A 83 -16.47 -5.45 0.48
CA ASN A 83 -15.67 -4.31 0.00
C ASN A 83 -14.33 -4.14 0.74
N ASP A 84 -13.83 -2.92 0.80
CA ASP A 84 -12.51 -2.58 1.33
C ASP A 84 -12.46 -2.60 2.86
N PHE A 85 -11.36 -3.12 3.40
CA PHE A 85 -10.97 -2.96 4.78
C PHE A 85 -9.80 -1.97 4.88
N ARG A 86 -9.89 -1.01 5.81
CA ARG A 86 -8.87 0.01 6.05
C ARG A 86 -8.61 0.14 7.54
N ALA A 87 -7.34 0.14 7.93
CA ALA A 87 -6.93 0.30 9.32
C ALA A 87 -5.75 1.27 9.42
N MET A 88 -5.70 2.01 10.52
CA MET A 88 -4.60 2.88 10.89
C MET A 88 -4.23 2.63 12.35
N LEU A 89 -2.93 2.53 12.61
CA LEU A 89 -2.36 2.37 13.94
C LEU A 89 -1.51 3.60 14.26
N VAL A 90 -1.74 4.17 15.45
CA VAL A 90 -0.96 5.27 16.02
C VAL A 90 -0.49 4.81 17.40
N LEU A 91 0.82 4.80 17.64
CA LEU A 91 1.44 4.35 18.91
C LEU A 91 1.72 5.51 19.87
#